data_AF-A0A8J5IZU4-F1
#
_entry.id   AF-A0A8J5IZU4-F1
#
_cell.length_a   1.000
_cell.length_b   1.000
_cell.length_c   1.000
_cell.angle_alpha   90.00
_cell.angle_beta   90.00
_cell.angle_gamma   90.00
#
_symmetry.space_group_name_H-M   'P 1'
#
loop_
_entity.id
_entity.type
_entity.pdbx_description
1 polymer ?
#
loop_
_entity_poly.entity_id
_entity_poly.type
_entity_poly.pdbx_seq_one_letter_code
_entity_poly.pdbx_strand_id
1 'polypeptide(L)'
;SSCADQRFPFEGNFYHGSIGYYSIYAEASGTFCSSDNTAYIRVGVVGTYDTNGNNPANDRGEYGYRKSYWYMLTGAAFILFGCVTLRRSFVSCTIYARRCDSIIEPKKP
;
A
#
# COMPACT_ATOMS: atom_id res chain seq x y z
N SER A 1 -34.90 -9.42 23.66
CA SER A 1 -33.88 -8.39 23.35
C SER A 1 -33.12 -8.07 24.64
N SER A 2 -31.95 -8.67 24.86
CA SER A 2 -31.27 -8.58 26.17
C SER A 2 -30.44 -7.30 26.39
N CYS A 3 -30.43 -6.37 25.43
CA CYS A 3 -29.56 -5.19 25.49
C CYS A 3 -30.28 -3.85 25.29
N ALA A 4 -31.52 -3.73 25.76
CA ALA A 4 -32.29 -2.48 25.63
C ALA A 4 -31.74 -1.34 26.50
N ASP A 5 -31.29 -1.66 27.72
CA ASP A 5 -30.90 -0.68 28.76
C ASP A 5 -29.37 -0.54 28.94
N GLN A 6 -28.59 -1.39 28.27
CA GLN A 6 -27.12 -1.46 28.38
C GLN A 6 -26.42 -1.11 27.06
N ARG A 7 -27.06 -0.22 26.30
CA ARG A 7 -26.66 0.12 24.94
C ARG A 7 -26.11 1.54 24.89
N PHE A 8 -24.92 1.69 24.31
CA PHE A 8 -24.21 2.96 24.19
C PHE A 8 -24.01 3.30 22.72
N PRO A 9 -24.23 4.55 22.28
CA PRO A 9 -23.98 4.93 20.90
C PRO A 9 -22.50 4.71 20.56
N PHE A 10 -22.25 4.16 19.38
CA PHE A 10 -20.91 3.94 18.84
C PHE A 10 -20.79 4.61 17.47
N GLU A 11 -19.80 5.47 17.33
CA GLU A 11 -19.37 6.04 16.05
C GLU A 11 -17.85 5.89 15.96
N GLY A 12 -17.37 5.33 14.87
CA GLY A 12 -15.95 5.05 14.71
C GLY A 12 -15.53 4.88 13.26
N ASN A 13 -14.34 5.36 12.96
CA ASN A 13 -13.67 5.13 11.68
C ASN A 13 -12.62 4.02 11.87
N PHE A 14 -12.78 2.93 11.13
CA PHE A 14 -11.85 1.81 11.12
C PHE A 14 -10.86 1.98 9.99
N TYR A 15 -9.57 1.94 10.31
CA TYR A 15 -8.48 1.96 9.34
C TYR A 15 -7.77 0.62 9.34
N HIS A 16 -7.80 -0.07 8.20
CA HIS A 16 -6.99 -1.26 7.97
C HIS A 16 -5.69 -0.87 7.27
N GLY A 17 -4.58 -0.93 7.99
CA GLY A 17 -3.26 -0.77 7.40
C GLY A 17 -2.88 -1.99 6.58
N SER A 18 -2.79 -1.85 5.26
CA SER A 18 -2.18 -2.88 4.42
C SER A 18 -0.66 -2.71 4.42
N ILE A 19 0.09 -3.77 4.08
CA ILE A 19 1.52 -3.64 3.78
C ILE A 19 1.65 -2.91 2.44
N GLY A 20 1.98 -1.63 2.50
CA GLY A 20 2.03 -0.72 1.36
C GLY A 20 1.06 0.47 1.52
N TYR A 21 1.27 1.52 0.72
CA TYR A 21 0.65 2.85 0.85
C TYR A 21 -0.87 2.94 0.62
N TYR A 22 -1.59 1.84 0.82
CA TYR A 22 -3.05 1.76 0.73
C TYR A 22 -3.59 1.26 2.07
N SER A 23 -4.36 2.08 2.76
CA SER A 23 -5.23 1.59 3.83
C SER A 23 -6.68 1.61 3.38
N ILE A 24 -7.47 0.67 3.88
CA ILE A 24 -8.92 0.69 3.71
C ILE A 24 -9.47 1.45 4.89
N TYR A 25 -10.35 2.42 4.64
CA TYR A 25 -11.13 3.04 5.70
C TYR A 25 -12.58 2.55 5.63
N ALA A 26 -13.20 2.37 6.79
CA ALA A 26 -14.61 2.07 6.92
C ALA A 26 -15.22 2.93 8.01
N GLU A 27 -16.24 3.72 7.65
CA GLU A 27 -17.03 4.47 8.61
C GLU A 27 -18.15 3.58 9.15
N ALA A 28 -18.21 3.46 10.46
CA ALA A 28 -19.16 2.61 11.15
C ALA A 28 -19.92 3.38 12.23
N SER A 29 -21.24 3.22 12.22
CA SER A 29 -22.12 3.74 13.26
C SER A 29 -22.98 2.61 13.81
N GLY A 30 -23.33 2.66 15.08
CA GLY A 30 -24.07 1.58 15.70
C GLY A 30 -24.21 1.72 17.20
N THR A 31 -24.26 0.57 17.87
CA THR A 31 -24.49 0.53 19.31
C THR A 31 -23.64 -0.54 19.96
N PHE A 32 -22.91 -0.15 21.00
CA PHE A 32 -22.16 -1.06 21.85
C PHE A 32 -23.06 -1.60 22.96
N CYS A 33 -23.08 -2.91 23.14
CA CYS A 33 -23.81 -3.60 24.18
C CYS A 33 -22.86 -4.04 25.29
N SER A 34 -23.00 -3.49 26.50
CA SER A 34 -22.12 -3.87 27.61
C SER A 34 -22.44 -5.24 28.22
N SER A 35 -23.64 -5.79 27.98
CA SER A 35 -24.03 -7.09 28.56
C SER A 35 -23.28 -8.26 27.94
N ASP A 36 -22.99 -8.18 26.64
CA ASP A 36 -22.33 -9.21 25.84
C ASP A 36 -20.99 -8.75 25.23
N ASN A 37 -20.55 -7.54 25.56
CA ASN A 37 -19.36 -6.88 25.01
C ASN A 37 -19.33 -6.83 23.47
N THR A 38 -20.48 -6.76 22.82
CA THR A 38 -20.59 -6.76 21.35
C THR A 38 -20.96 -5.39 20.81
N ALA A 39 -20.23 -4.94 19.79
CA ALA A 39 -20.56 -3.75 19.02
C ALA A 39 -21.40 -4.14 17.79
N TYR A 40 -22.67 -3.72 17.79
CA TYR A 40 -23.57 -3.91 16.65
C TYR A 40 -23.43 -2.69 15.73
N ILE A 41 -22.61 -2.82 14.70
CA ILE A 41 -22.26 -1.71 13.79
C ILE A 41 -22.86 -1.90 12.39
N ARG A 42 -23.26 -0.79 11.79
CA ARG A 42 -23.59 -0.67 10.37
C ARG A 42 -22.46 0.11 9.70
N VAL A 43 -21.87 -0.50 8.67
CA VAL A 43 -20.87 0.18 7.84
C VAL A 43 -21.62 1.10 6.86
N GLY A 44 -21.41 2.40 6.98
CA GLY A 44 -22.05 3.41 6.14
C GLY A 44 -21.27 3.65 4.85
N VAL A 45 -19.94 3.69 4.94
CA VAL A 45 -19.04 3.98 3.83
C VAL A 45 -17.81 3.10 3.93
N VAL A 46 -17.33 2.60 2.79
CA VAL A 46 -16.03 1.96 2.64
C VAL A 46 -15.29 2.66 1.52
N GLY A 47 -14.00 2.93 1.73
CA GLY A 47 -13.15 3.42 0.66
C GLY A 47 -11.68 3.23 0.93
N THR A 48 -10.87 3.87 0.09
CA THR A 48 -9.42 3.83 0.19
C THR A 48 -8.90 5.10 0.83
N TYR A 49 -8.05 4.94 1.83
CA TYR A 49 -7.25 6.00 2.41
C TYR A 49 -5.93 6.07 1.62
N ASP A 50 -5.58 7.29 1.22
CA ASP A 50 -4.29 7.60 0.63
C ASP A 50 -3.49 8.42 1.64
N THR A 51 -2.22 8.06 1.85
CA THR A 51 -1.31 8.75 2.78
C THR A 51 -1.10 10.23 2.43
N ASN A 52 -1.44 10.65 1.20
CA ASN A 52 -1.37 12.06 0.79
C ASN A 52 -2.62 12.87 1.17
N GLY A 53 -3.67 12.23 1.70
CA GLY A 53 -4.91 12.86 2.10
C GLY A 53 -4.83 13.57 3.45
N ASN A 54 -5.99 14.01 3.94
CA ASN A 54 -6.10 14.57 5.28
C ASN A 54 -5.70 13.55 6.35
N ASN A 55 -5.29 14.06 7.52
CA ASN A 55 -5.02 13.22 8.70
C ASN A 55 -6.17 12.20 8.91
N PRO A 56 -5.90 10.93 9.26
CA PRO A 56 -6.93 9.91 9.46
C PRO A 56 -8.08 10.34 10.40
N ALA A 57 -7.83 11.23 11.36
CA ALA A 57 -8.89 11.76 12.21
C ALA A 57 -9.94 12.59 11.45
N ASN A 58 -9.57 13.17 10.31
CA ASN A 58 -10.36 14.09 9.50
C ASN A 58 -10.65 13.57 8.09
N ASP A 59 -10.20 12.37 7.74
CA ASP A 59 -10.53 11.77 6.46
C ASP A 59 -11.90 11.10 6.53
N ARG A 60 -12.89 11.71 5.87
CA ARG A 60 -14.23 11.13 5.70
C ARG A 60 -14.34 10.24 4.49
N GLY A 61 -13.22 10.04 3.80
CA GLY A 61 -13.20 9.34 2.55
C GLY A 61 -13.78 10.13 1.39
N GLU A 62 -13.70 9.52 0.21
CA GLU A 62 -14.25 10.08 -1.01
C GLU A 62 -14.69 8.93 -1.92
N TYR A 63 -15.69 9.18 -2.77
CA TYR A 63 -16.16 8.20 -3.76
C TYR A 63 -15.23 8.08 -4.98
N GLY A 64 -14.25 8.98 -5.12
CA GLY A 64 -13.32 9.03 -6.24
C GLY A 64 -12.07 8.16 -6.07
N TYR A 65 -11.40 7.87 -7.18
CA TYR A 65 -10.10 7.17 -7.15
C TYR A 65 -9.01 8.11 -6.61
N ARG A 66 -8.38 7.72 -5.50
CA ARG A 66 -7.26 8.48 -4.90
C ARG A 66 -5.91 7.98 -5.42
N LYS A 67 -5.01 8.92 -5.71
CA LYS A 67 -3.68 8.65 -6.29
C LYS A 67 -2.59 8.72 -5.23
N SER A 68 -1.96 7.59 -4.93
CA SER A 68 -0.85 7.57 -3.98
C SER A 68 0.48 7.98 -4.63
N TYR A 69 0.95 9.20 -4.33
CA TYR A 69 2.29 9.68 -4.70
C TYR A 69 3.39 8.82 -4.10
N TRP A 70 3.25 8.39 -2.85
CA TRP A 70 4.20 7.50 -2.20
C TRP A 70 4.31 6.15 -2.90
N TYR A 71 3.18 5.59 -3.34
CA TYR A 71 3.19 4.38 -4.16
C TYR A 71 3.94 4.60 -5.48
N MET A 72 3.67 5.70 -6.19
CA MET A 72 4.37 6.03 -7.43
C MET A 72 5.87 6.23 -7.22
N LEU A 73 6.28 6.96 -6.18
CA LEU A 73 7.67 7.24 -5.86
C LEU A 73 8.42 5.96 -5.50
N THR A 74 7.86 5.12 -4.62
CA THR A 74 8.50 3.87 -4.23
C THR A 74 8.54 2.90 -5.41
N GLY A 75 7.46 2.77 -6.19
CA GLY A 75 7.47 1.97 -7.41
C GLY A 75 8.53 2.43 -8.41
N ALA A 76 8.63 3.74 -8.66
CA ALA A 76 9.65 4.32 -9.52
C ALA A 76 11.06 4.05 -8.99
N ALA A 77 11.31 4.18 -7.69
CA ALA A 77 12.60 3.88 -7.08
C ALA A 77 12.99 2.40 -7.25
N PHE A 78 12.06 1.48 -7.04
CA PHE A 78 12.28 0.05 -7.26
C PHE A 78 12.57 -0.28 -8.73
N ILE A 79 11.84 0.33 -9.66
CA ILE A 79 12.09 0.18 -11.10
C ILE A 79 13.47 0.72 -11.46
N LEU A 80 13.82 1.93 -10.99
CA LEU A 80 15.13 2.54 -11.24
C LEU A 80 16.27 1.66 -10.70
N PHE A 81 16.10 1.14 -9.49
CA PHE A 81 17.06 0.19 -8.90
C PHE A 81 17.23 -1.06 -9.77
N GLY A 82 16.12 -1.65 -10.24
CA GLY A 82 16.14 -2.77 -11.17
C GLY A 82 16.85 -2.44 -12.49
N CYS A 83 16.52 -1.30 -13.10
CA CYS A 83 17.14 -0.81 -14.34
C CYS A 83 18.66 -0.62 -14.19
N VAL A 84 19.11 0.00 -13.09
CA VAL A 84 20.55 0.19 -12.81
C VAL A 84 21.23 -1.16 -12.63
N THR A 85 20.61 -2.08 -11.91
CA THR A 85 21.14 -3.43 -11.67
C THR A 85 21.30 -4.20 -12.98
N LEU A 86 20.26 -4.25 -13.81
CA LEU A 86 20.29 -4.89 -15.13
C LEU A 86 21.33 -4.26 -16.05
N ARG A 87 21.44 -2.93 -16.07
CA ARG A 87 22.45 -2.22 -16.87
C ARG A 87 23.87 -2.61 -16.44
N ARG A 88 24.15 -2.67 -15.13
CA ARG A 88 25.45 -3.08 -14.61
C ARG A 88 25.78 -4.52 -14.99
N SER A 89 24.81 -5.42 -14.87
CA SER A 89 24.96 -6.82 -15.28
C SER A 89 25.24 -6.95 -16.78
N PHE A 90 24.49 -6.22 -17.62
CA PHE A 90 24.69 -6.22 -19.07
C PHE A 90 26.09 -5.75 -19.47
N VAL A 91 26.58 -4.66 -18.87
CA VAL A 91 27.94 -4.15 -19.12
C VAL A 91 29.00 -5.18 -18.72
N SER A 92 28.85 -5.79 -17.53
CA SER A 92 29.78 -6.83 -17.05
C SER A 92 29.81 -8.04 -17.99
N CYS A 93 28.64 -8.56 -18.39
CA CYS A 93 28.54 -9.68 -19.34
C CYS A 93 29.15 -9.32 -20.70
N THR A 94 28.94 -8.10 -21.18
CA THR A 94 29.50 -7.63 -22.46
C THR A 94 31.03 -7.55 -22.41
N ILE A 95 31.60 -7.02 -21.31
CA ILE A 95 33.04 -6.95 -21.11
C ILE A 95 33.63 -8.36 -21.02
N TYR A 96 32.96 -9.26 -20.29
CA TYR A 96 33.38 -10.64 -20.16
C TYR A 96 33.38 -11.37 -21.52
N ALA A 97 32.30 -11.26 -22.30
CA ALA A 97 32.21 -11.85 -23.63
C ALA A 97 33.34 -11.37 -24.54
N ARG A 98 33.60 -10.05 -24.59
CA ARG A 98 34.71 -9.50 -25.38
C ARG A 98 36.08 -10.04 -24.98
N ARG A 99 36.30 -10.28 -23.67
CA ARG A 99 37.55 -10.90 -23.20
C ARG A 99 37.66 -12.36 -23.64
N CYS A 100 36.58 -13.13 -23.54
CA CYS A 100 36.53 -14.50 -24.04
C CYS A 100 36.81 -14.56 -25.55
N ASP A 101 36.18 -13.69 -26.34
CA ASP A 101 36.41 -13.60 -27.79
C ASP A 101 37.89 -13.33 -28.10
N SER A 102 38.53 -12.41 -27.36
CA SER A 102 39.95 -12.10 -27.55
C SER A 102 40.91 -13.24 -27.18
N ILE A 103 40.49 -14.18 -26.33
CA ILE A 103 41.29 -15.37 -25.95
C ILE A 103 41.11 -16.48 -26.98
N ILE A 104 39.89 -16.67 -27.48
CA ILE A 104 39.53 -17.72 -28.44
C ILE A 104 40.03 -17.38 -29.84
N GLU A 105 39.85 -16.12 -30.27
CA GLU A 105 40.33 -15.61 -31.56
C GLU A 105 41.31 -14.44 -31.31
N PRO A 106 42.57 -14.74 -30.92
CA PRO A 106 43.57 -13.69 -30.80
C PRO A 106 43.74 -13.03 -32.17
N LYS A 107 43.53 -11.71 -32.25
CA LYS A 107 43.75 -10.94 -33.48
C LYS A 107 45.15 -11.27 -34.00
N LYS A 108 45.22 -11.86 -35.21
CA LYS A 108 46.49 -12.06 -35.91
C LYS A 108 47.19 -10.70 -36.06
N PRO A 109 48.52 -10.63 -35.85
CA PRO A 109 49.28 -9.40 -35.99
C PRO A 109 49.18 -8.80 -37.40
#